data_AF-A0A2P5E5P2-F1
#
_entry.id   AF-A0A2P5E5P2-F1
#
_cell.length_a   1.000
_cell.length_b   1.000
_cell.length_c   1.000
_cell.angle_alpha   90.00
_cell.angle_beta   90.00
_cell.angle_gamma   90.00
#
_symmetry.space_group_name_H-M   'P 1'
#
loop_
_entity.id
_entity.type
_entity.pdbx_description
1 polymer ?
#
loop_
_entity_poly.entity_id
_entity_poly.type
_entity_poly.pdbx_seq_one_letter_code
_entity_poly.pdbx_strand_id
1 'polypeptide(L)'
;MSSQEKSSPVLMVGGYRVTRDSESGRSGSFGRTSSATSSIRRRSFNLSGALPSQIDDNIESETVSEAGDIGDRALHSNRNSRSGSLRFSFDRVSENGVVIPIPEDTLSQPHVFSSRDPAALSSVSPVSLLPEELISPLSTDAMVQAESKMQSDEKEMPKLLEYSSCLIHLAVFGILGVLTRYLLQKLFGPGTAGVTSNETLLYLDLPSNMVGSFLMGWFGVVFKGYISRVSDFLAIGLSTGYLGSLTTFSGWNQKMLELSVEGHWVSSVLGFLIGLFLAAYSIIFGVETAKGFRHLLEKKITNQESSIRSSGGIWRVDSRKRHIAVMVVFTVMLGLLWSVSAILLRDEFSSDGGEAQLWLGCIVGPPGVWIRWFLARLNGRGLGKAGRLKWIPFGTLIANVSAACIMAALSTIRKEVNTKTCDTITTGIQLGFLGCLSTVSTFIAEFNAMRESMYPWRAYVYAMITICISFGLGTLIYSVPVWTKGYN
;
A
#
# COMPACT_ATOMS: atom_id res chain seq x y z
N MET A 1 68.41 -8.38 35.38
CA MET A 1 68.73 -7.88 36.74
C MET A 1 67.77 -6.75 37.07
N SER A 2 67.08 -6.86 38.23
CA SER A 2 66.19 -5.91 38.93
C SER A 2 64.91 -5.44 38.19
N SER A 3 63.65 -5.72 38.55
CA SER A 3 62.90 -5.87 39.82
C SER A 3 62.46 -4.57 40.51
N GLN A 4 61.16 -4.56 40.86
CA GLN A 4 60.39 -3.80 41.88
C GLN A 4 59.64 -2.52 41.44
N GLU A 5 58.52 -2.11 42.05
CA GLU A 5 57.34 -2.68 42.78
C GLU A 5 56.57 -1.45 43.35
N LYS A 6 55.27 -1.60 43.68
CA LYS A 6 54.45 -0.80 44.65
C LYS A 6 54.01 0.62 44.24
N SER A 7 52.85 1.15 44.64
CA SER A 7 51.78 0.72 45.55
C SER A 7 50.60 1.72 45.48
N SER A 8 49.36 1.25 45.54
CA SER A 8 48.20 2.04 46.04
C SER A 8 48.26 2.17 47.57
N PRO A 9 47.53 3.15 48.17
CA PRO A 9 46.47 2.70 49.07
C PRO A 9 45.19 3.57 49.09
N VAL A 10 44.15 2.87 49.53
CA VAL A 10 42.81 3.29 49.98
C VAL A 10 42.90 4.10 51.28
N LEU A 11 41.95 5.02 51.52
CA LEU A 11 41.57 5.43 52.88
C LEU A 11 40.06 5.69 52.99
N MET A 12 39.44 4.98 53.93
CA MET A 12 38.02 5.00 54.31
C MET A 12 37.87 5.64 55.71
N VAL A 13 36.78 6.42 55.88
CA VAL A 13 35.86 6.48 57.03
C VAL A 13 36.25 7.19 58.35
N GLY A 14 35.33 8.06 58.80
CA GLY A 14 34.78 8.00 60.18
C GLY A 14 34.46 9.34 60.87
N GLY A 15 33.20 9.55 61.28
CA GLY A 15 32.85 10.56 62.32
C GLY A 15 31.38 10.98 62.43
N TYR A 16 30.64 10.37 63.36
CA TYR A 16 29.23 10.58 63.75
C TYR A 16 28.92 11.87 64.54
N ARG A 17 27.68 12.39 64.45
CA ARG A 17 26.80 12.63 65.64
C ARG A 17 25.31 12.78 65.29
N VAL A 18 24.48 12.30 66.23
CA VAL A 18 23.03 12.05 66.26
C VAL A 18 22.31 13.09 67.13
N THR A 19 21.00 13.33 66.87
CA THR A 19 19.81 13.44 67.80
C THR A 19 18.69 14.25 67.12
N ARG A 20 17.37 14.04 67.26
CA ARG A 20 16.48 13.05 67.89
C ARG A 20 15.04 13.34 67.40
N ASP A 21 14.28 12.28 67.16
CA ASP A 21 12.90 11.96 67.58
C ASP A 21 11.76 13.02 67.55
N SER A 22 10.63 12.66 66.91
CA SER A 22 9.46 12.14 67.64
C SER A 22 8.31 11.72 66.70
N GLU A 23 7.94 10.44 66.78
CA GLU A 23 6.72 9.82 66.25
C GLU A 23 5.43 10.24 66.99
N SER A 24 4.29 10.08 66.31
CA SER A 24 3.03 9.49 66.82
C SER A 24 1.96 9.72 65.73
N GLY A 25 1.29 8.75 65.12
CA GLY A 25 1.05 7.36 65.48
C GLY A 25 -0.38 7.20 66.02
N ARG A 26 -1.25 6.55 65.23
CA ARG A 26 -2.41 5.67 65.56
C ARG A 26 -3.68 5.96 64.72
N SER A 27 -4.10 5.01 63.88
CA SER A 27 -4.96 3.83 64.18
C SER A 27 -6.43 4.24 64.31
N GLY A 28 -7.43 3.63 63.67
CA GLY A 28 -7.54 2.33 63.02
C GLY A 28 -9.01 1.85 63.15
N SER A 29 -9.30 0.70 62.56
CA SER A 29 -10.47 -0.19 62.79
C SER A 29 -11.65 -0.14 61.80
N PHE A 30 -11.62 -1.14 60.92
CA PHE A 30 -12.68 -2.11 60.58
C PHE A 30 -14.04 -2.04 61.30
N GLY A 31 -15.11 -2.33 60.54
CA GLY A 31 -16.33 -2.91 61.10
C GLY A 31 -17.57 -3.00 60.18
N ARG A 32 -17.76 -4.19 59.58
CA ARG A 32 -19.04 -4.89 59.33
C ARG A 32 -19.92 -4.59 58.09
N THR A 33 -20.19 -5.72 57.46
CA THR A 33 -21.21 -6.11 56.48
C THR A 33 -22.65 -5.98 56.96
N SER A 34 -23.56 -5.56 56.07
CA SER A 34 -24.93 -6.07 55.99
C SER A 34 -25.53 -5.80 54.61
N SER A 35 -26.10 -6.87 54.06
CA SER A 35 -26.84 -7.02 52.81
C SER A 35 -28.20 -6.30 52.79
N ALA A 36 -28.64 -5.79 51.62
CA ALA A 36 -29.96 -6.03 50.99
C ALA A 36 -30.31 -5.01 49.87
N THR A 37 -30.37 -5.52 48.64
CA THR A 37 -31.44 -5.35 47.62
C THR A 37 -31.81 -3.98 47.00
N SER A 38 -31.77 -3.95 45.66
CA SER A 38 -32.47 -3.09 44.68
C SER A 38 -32.02 -1.62 44.59
N SER A 39 -31.89 -0.96 43.43
CA SER A 39 -32.57 -1.11 42.15
C SER A 39 -31.69 -0.63 40.98
N ILE A 40 -31.67 -1.41 39.90
CA ILE A 40 -31.15 -1.03 38.58
C ILE A 40 -31.95 0.19 38.08
N ARG A 41 -31.30 1.33 37.92
CA ARG A 41 -31.80 2.43 37.07
C ARG A 41 -30.74 2.72 36.02
N ARG A 42 -30.89 2.07 34.86
CA ARG A 42 -30.20 2.43 33.62
C ARG A 42 -30.50 3.91 33.35
N ARG A 43 -29.51 4.79 33.52
CA ARG A 43 -29.48 6.07 32.80
C ARG A 43 -28.66 5.83 31.54
N SER A 44 -29.39 5.74 30.44
CA SER A 44 -28.90 5.82 29.07
C SER A 44 -28.08 7.09 28.89
N PHE A 45 -26.77 6.94 28.69
CA PHE A 45 -25.96 7.99 28.10
C PHE A 45 -26.23 8.00 26.59
N ASN A 46 -26.78 9.11 26.10
CA ASN A 46 -27.03 9.34 24.68
C ASN A 46 -25.70 9.35 23.91
N LEU A 47 -25.52 8.34 23.06
CA LEU A 47 -24.41 8.18 22.15
C LEU A 47 -24.67 8.99 20.87
N SER A 48 -24.61 10.33 20.93
CA SER A 48 -24.59 11.17 19.72
C SER A 48 -23.19 11.70 19.37
N GLY A 49 -22.17 11.41 20.20
CA GLY A 49 -20.80 11.87 19.99
C GLY A 49 -19.84 10.87 19.31
N ALA A 50 -20.22 9.59 19.16
CA ALA A 50 -19.33 8.55 18.62
C ALA A 50 -19.45 8.32 17.10
N LEU A 51 -20.50 8.86 16.48
CA LEU A 51 -20.75 8.69 15.04
C LEU A 51 -19.78 9.50 14.17
N PRO A 52 -19.42 10.76 14.49
CA PRO A 52 -18.46 11.52 13.69
C PRO A 52 -17.07 10.90 13.71
N SER A 53 -16.57 10.49 14.89
CA SER A 53 -15.24 9.90 15.04
C SER A 53 -15.11 8.56 14.32
N GLN A 54 -16.16 7.75 14.30
CA GLN A 54 -16.15 6.45 13.62
C GLN A 54 -16.23 6.59 12.09
N ILE A 55 -16.92 7.61 11.58
CA ILE A 55 -16.96 7.90 10.13
C ILE A 55 -15.58 8.39 9.69
N ASP A 56 -14.96 9.31 10.44
CA ASP A 56 -13.64 9.87 10.16
C ASP A 56 -12.55 8.78 10.16
N ASP A 57 -12.56 7.90 11.18
CA ASP A 57 -11.65 6.75 11.27
C ASP A 57 -11.81 5.77 10.08
N ASN A 58 -13.03 5.58 9.57
CA ASN A 58 -13.26 4.70 8.42
C ASN A 58 -12.73 5.33 7.12
N ILE A 59 -13.00 6.63 6.90
CA ILE A 59 -12.51 7.37 5.73
C ILE A 59 -10.98 7.39 5.71
N GLU A 60 -10.36 7.65 6.86
CA GLU A 60 -8.90 7.62 7.00
C GLU A 60 -8.34 6.23 6.67
N SER A 61 -8.96 5.16 7.19
CA SER A 61 -8.51 3.78 6.92
C SER A 61 -8.64 3.40 5.44
N GLU A 62 -9.64 3.93 4.75
CA GLU A 62 -9.81 3.76 3.31
C GLU A 62 -8.73 4.52 2.54
N THR A 63 -8.46 5.77 2.94
CA THR A 63 -7.40 6.62 2.35
C THR A 63 -6.02 5.96 2.47
N VAL A 64 -5.68 5.41 3.64
CA VAL A 64 -4.42 4.67 3.86
C VAL A 64 -4.33 3.45 2.95
N SER A 65 -5.44 2.72 2.78
CA SER A 65 -5.49 1.55 1.91
C SER A 65 -5.35 1.91 0.43
N GLU A 66 -5.93 3.03 0.01
CA GLU A 66 -5.86 3.54 -1.37
C GLU A 66 -4.50 4.14 -1.72
N ALA A 67 -3.75 4.64 -0.73
CA ALA A 67 -2.35 5.02 -0.91
C ALA A 67 -1.47 3.80 -1.23
N GLY A 68 -1.80 2.65 -0.65
CA GLY A 68 -1.21 1.35 -0.98
C GLY A 68 -1.91 0.63 -2.13
N ASP A 69 -1.84 -0.70 -2.10
CA ASP A 69 -2.57 -1.57 -3.01
C ASP A 69 -3.88 -2.04 -2.36
N ILE A 70 -4.97 -2.06 -3.14
CA ILE A 70 -6.29 -2.54 -2.72
C ILE A 70 -6.70 -3.84 -3.42
N GLY A 71 -5.80 -4.42 -4.20
CA GLY A 71 -5.99 -5.66 -4.93
C GLY A 71 -7.01 -5.55 -6.06
N ASP A 72 -7.81 -6.60 -6.19
CA ASP A 72 -8.92 -6.69 -7.15
C ASP A 72 -10.00 -5.62 -6.98
N ARG A 73 -10.09 -4.99 -5.81
CA ARG A 73 -10.99 -3.85 -5.58
C ARG A 73 -10.66 -2.66 -6.48
N ALA A 74 -9.40 -2.52 -6.91
CA ALA A 74 -8.99 -1.45 -7.83
C ALA A 74 -9.78 -1.50 -9.15
N LEU A 75 -10.10 -2.69 -9.65
CA LEU A 75 -10.86 -2.89 -10.89
C LEU A 75 -12.32 -2.40 -10.80
N HIS A 76 -12.86 -2.27 -9.59
CA HIS A 76 -14.25 -1.86 -9.36
C HIS A 76 -14.41 -0.41 -8.87
N SER A 77 -13.34 0.20 -8.37
CA SER A 77 -13.37 1.56 -7.78
C SER A 77 -13.87 2.63 -8.75
N ASN A 78 -13.38 2.66 -9.99
CA ASN A 78 -13.77 3.65 -11.01
C ASN A 78 -15.23 3.51 -11.50
N ARG A 79 -15.87 2.37 -11.25
CA ARG A 79 -17.24 2.09 -11.71
C ARG A 79 -18.28 2.74 -10.79
N ASN A 80 -17.95 2.92 -9.51
CA ASN A 80 -18.82 3.58 -8.52
C ASN A 80 -18.61 5.10 -8.44
N SER A 81 -17.41 5.61 -8.75
CA SER A 81 -17.11 7.05 -8.80
C SER A 81 -17.86 7.80 -9.92
N ARG A 82 -18.46 7.06 -10.86
CA ARG A 82 -19.27 7.62 -11.95
C ARG A 82 -20.65 8.13 -11.49
N SER A 83 -21.07 7.80 -10.25
CA SER A 83 -22.34 8.25 -9.66
C SER A 83 -22.20 9.34 -8.59
N GLY A 84 -20.99 9.81 -8.30
CA GLY A 84 -20.74 10.80 -7.25
C GLY A 84 -19.42 11.53 -7.47
N SER A 85 -19.42 12.52 -8.36
CA SER A 85 -18.31 13.46 -8.51
C SER A 85 -18.20 14.32 -7.25
N LEU A 86 -17.53 13.82 -6.21
CA LEU A 86 -16.94 14.67 -5.19
C LEU A 86 -15.58 15.16 -5.71
N ARG A 87 -15.59 16.37 -6.29
CA ARG A 87 -14.37 17.16 -6.52
C ARG A 87 -13.73 17.42 -5.16
N PHE A 88 -12.65 16.70 -4.84
CA PHE A 88 -11.78 17.10 -3.74
C PHE A 88 -10.94 18.29 -4.18
N SER A 89 -11.40 19.48 -3.83
CA SER A 89 -10.62 20.72 -3.91
C SER A 89 -9.66 20.78 -2.72
N PHE A 90 -8.44 20.27 -2.90
CA PHE A 90 -7.30 20.72 -2.09
C PHE A 90 -6.78 22.02 -2.70
N ASP A 91 -7.38 23.13 -2.30
CA ASP A 91 -6.79 24.47 -2.43
C ASP A 91 -7.53 25.40 -1.47
N ARG A 92 -6.90 25.70 -0.32
CA ARG A 92 -6.92 27.00 0.38
C ARG A 92 -6.38 26.88 1.81
N VAL A 93 -5.11 27.22 1.95
CA VAL A 93 -4.48 27.90 3.12
C VAL A 93 -3.25 28.60 2.51
N SER A 94 -2.93 29.88 2.63
CA SER A 94 -3.50 31.10 3.21
C SER A 94 -2.65 32.24 2.64
N GLU A 95 -3.19 33.42 2.35
CA GLU A 95 -2.39 34.67 2.43
C GLU A 95 -3.28 35.91 2.60
N ASN A 96 -3.07 36.55 3.75
CA ASN A 96 -3.21 37.96 4.11
C ASN A 96 -4.61 38.59 4.24
N GLY A 97 -4.85 39.07 5.47
CA GLY A 97 -6.00 39.87 5.85
C GLY A 97 -5.83 41.35 5.54
N VAL A 98 -6.97 41.98 5.23
CA VAL A 98 -7.30 43.37 5.53
C VAL A 98 -8.81 43.41 5.75
N VAL A 99 -9.26 44.14 6.78
CA VAL A 99 -10.66 44.25 7.22
C VAL A 99 -11.19 45.64 6.83
N ILE A 100 -12.51 45.72 6.55
CA ILE A 100 -13.46 46.89 6.62
C ILE A 100 -13.61 47.76 5.32
N PRO A 101 -14.82 48.27 4.92
CA PRO A 101 -16.21 47.76 5.00
C PRO A 101 -17.05 47.92 3.68
N ILE A 102 -18.31 47.50 3.78
CA ILE A 102 -19.48 47.61 2.87
C ILE A 102 -19.83 49.06 2.45
N PRO A 103 -20.48 49.27 1.28
CA PRO A 103 -21.81 49.89 1.28
C PRO A 103 -22.86 49.15 0.44
N GLU A 104 -24.10 49.25 0.93
CA GLU A 104 -25.36 48.77 0.37
C GLU A 104 -25.76 49.55 -0.91
N ASP A 105 -26.42 48.89 -1.87
CA ASP A 105 -27.82 49.19 -2.25
C ASP A 105 -28.23 48.56 -3.60
N THR A 106 -29.55 48.32 -3.69
CA THR A 106 -30.41 48.24 -4.91
C THR A 106 -30.95 46.86 -5.36
N LEU A 107 -32.04 46.45 -4.68
CA LEU A 107 -33.42 46.23 -5.20
C LEU A 107 -33.80 45.07 -6.17
N SER A 108 -34.84 44.33 -5.71
CA SER A 108 -36.04 43.77 -6.40
C SER A 108 -35.90 42.60 -7.39
N GLN A 109 -36.77 41.58 -7.49
CA GLN A 109 -37.84 40.89 -6.74
C GLN A 109 -38.29 39.72 -7.67
N PRO A 110 -38.79 38.55 -7.19
CA PRO A 110 -39.24 37.44 -8.05
C PRO A 110 -40.77 37.39 -8.24
N HIS A 111 -41.24 37.02 -9.45
CA HIS A 111 -42.66 36.93 -9.80
C HIS A 111 -43.32 35.56 -9.51
N VAL A 112 -44.30 35.60 -8.60
CA VAL A 112 -45.71 35.14 -8.71
C VAL A 112 -46.04 33.64 -8.87
N PHE A 113 -46.62 33.12 -7.78
CA PHE A 113 -47.49 31.95 -7.62
C PHE A 113 -48.94 32.30 -8.02
N SER A 114 -49.70 31.39 -8.63
CA SER A 114 -51.15 31.56 -8.82
C SER A 114 -51.89 30.24 -8.62
N SER A 115 -52.68 30.18 -7.56
CA SER A 115 -53.62 29.10 -7.20
C SER A 115 -55.01 29.70 -7.00
N ARG A 116 -56.03 29.11 -7.63
CA ARG A 116 -57.45 29.39 -7.39
C ARG A 116 -58.25 28.09 -7.47
N ASP A 117 -58.89 27.72 -6.36
CA ASP A 117 -60.09 26.88 -6.32
C ASP A 117 -61.35 27.74 -6.59
N PRO A 118 -62.53 27.15 -6.92
CA PRO A 118 -63.46 26.73 -5.85
C PRO A 118 -64.30 25.46 -6.13
N ALA A 119 -64.50 24.68 -5.06
CA ALA A 119 -65.71 24.01 -4.54
C ALA A 119 -66.72 23.23 -5.44
N ALA A 120 -67.03 22.02 -4.94
CA ALA A 120 -68.37 21.43 -4.67
C ALA A 120 -68.88 20.22 -5.51
N LEU A 121 -69.04 19.12 -4.75
CA LEU A 121 -70.15 18.13 -4.71
C LEU A 121 -70.00 16.71 -5.33
N SER A 122 -70.05 15.74 -4.38
CA SER A 122 -70.83 14.48 -4.33
C SER A 122 -70.51 13.25 -5.22
N SER A 123 -70.22 12.16 -4.48
CA SER A 123 -70.88 10.84 -4.49
C SER A 123 -70.56 9.76 -5.54
N VAL A 124 -70.12 8.60 -5.01
CA VAL A 124 -70.54 7.22 -5.33
C VAL A 124 -69.89 6.49 -6.54
N SER A 125 -69.31 5.33 -6.22
CA SER A 125 -68.81 4.22 -7.08
C SER A 125 -69.96 3.19 -7.31
N PRO A 126 -69.86 2.04 -8.05
CA PRO A 126 -68.88 1.50 -9.01
C PRO A 126 -69.54 1.03 -10.35
N VAL A 127 -68.76 0.47 -11.29
CA VAL A 127 -68.98 -0.85 -11.98
C VAL A 127 -68.35 -0.88 -13.40
N SER A 128 -67.66 -2.00 -13.62
CA SER A 128 -66.96 -2.53 -14.80
C SER A 128 -67.79 -2.60 -16.10
N LEU A 129 -67.11 -2.50 -17.27
CA LEU A 129 -67.28 -3.37 -18.45
C LEU A 129 -66.28 -2.99 -19.59
N LEU A 130 -65.42 -3.94 -19.95
CA LEU A 130 -64.76 -4.11 -21.28
C LEU A 130 -65.69 -4.98 -22.17
N PRO A 131 -65.42 -5.26 -23.47
CA PRO A 131 -64.40 -4.76 -24.41
C PRO A 131 -64.96 -4.39 -25.81
N GLU A 132 -64.24 -3.60 -26.61
CA GLU A 132 -64.31 -3.75 -28.09
C GLU A 132 -63.01 -3.28 -28.76
N GLU A 133 -62.45 -4.17 -29.58
CA GLU A 133 -61.20 -4.04 -30.31
C GLU A 133 -61.32 -3.08 -31.51
N LEU A 134 -60.35 -2.18 -31.67
CA LEU A 134 -60.07 -1.55 -32.97
C LEU A 134 -58.57 -1.26 -33.12
N ILE A 135 -57.90 -2.17 -33.83
CA ILE A 135 -56.75 -1.99 -34.75
C ILE A 135 -55.68 -0.93 -34.37
N SER A 136 -54.57 -1.45 -33.80
CA SER A 136 -53.14 -1.08 -33.91
C SER A 136 -52.69 0.34 -34.28
N PRO A 137 -51.64 0.86 -33.61
CA PRO A 137 -50.32 0.75 -34.23
C PRO A 137 -49.25 0.17 -33.30
N LEU A 138 -48.33 -0.56 -33.94
CA LEU A 138 -47.08 -1.11 -33.44
C LEU A 138 -46.42 -0.20 -32.39
N SER A 139 -46.34 -0.68 -31.15
CA SER A 139 -45.78 0.04 -30.00
C SER A 139 -44.33 0.48 -30.27
N THR A 140 -44.14 1.78 -30.43
CA THR A 140 -42.84 2.45 -30.40
C THR A 140 -42.13 2.19 -29.08
N ASP A 141 -42.87 1.88 -28.02
CA ASP A 141 -42.34 1.50 -26.72
C ASP A 141 -41.63 0.14 -26.73
N ALA A 142 -42.04 -0.82 -27.58
CA ALA A 142 -41.32 -2.09 -27.72
C ALA A 142 -39.99 -1.91 -28.46
N MET A 143 -39.92 -0.99 -29.43
CA MET A 143 -38.67 -0.61 -30.09
C MET A 143 -37.77 0.24 -29.18
N VAL A 144 -38.32 1.15 -28.37
CA VAL A 144 -37.56 1.95 -27.39
C VAL A 144 -37.10 1.10 -26.20
N GLN A 145 -37.87 0.07 -25.81
CA GLN A 145 -37.46 -0.89 -24.78
C GLN A 145 -36.48 -1.94 -25.32
N ALA A 146 -36.54 -2.27 -26.61
CA ALA A 146 -35.53 -3.07 -27.30
C ALA A 146 -34.26 -2.25 -27.61
N GLU A 147 -34.36 -0.97 -27.94
CA GLU A 147 -33.23 -0.05 -28.13
C GLU A 147 -32.57 0.29 -26.81
N SER A 148 -33.32 0.46 -25.71
CA SER A 148 -32.74 0.64 -24.37
C SER A 148 -32.13 -0.65 -23.81
N LYS A 149 -32.66 -1.84 -24.17
CA LYS A 149 -31.99 -3.12 -23.90
C LYS A 149 -30.75 -3.33 -24.78
N MET A 150 -30.78 -2.91 -26.05
CA MET A 150 -29.62 -2.99 -26.96
C MET A 150 -28.56 -1.92 -26.67
N GLN A 151 -28.92 -0.79 -26.06
CA GLN A 151 -27.98 0.24 -25.59
C GLN A 151 -27.44 -0.01 -24.19
N SER A 152 -28.14 -0.76 -23.32
CA SER A 152 -27.56 -1.23 -22.05
C SER A 152 -26.56 -2.39 -22.22
N ASP A 153 -26.53 -3.02 -23.39
CA ASP A 153 -25.55 -4.01 -23.81
C ASP A 153 -24.32 -3.36 -24.49
N GLU A 154 -23.90 -2.18 -24.03
CA GLU A 154 -22.54 -1.68 -24.26
C GLU A 154 -21.52 -2.58 -23.52
N LYS A 155 -21.31 -3.77 -24.11
CA LYS A 155 -20.13 -4.64 -24.05
C LYS A 155 -19.26 -4.47 -22.79
N GLU A 156 -19.82 -4.78 -21.63
CA GLU A 156 -18.99 -5.07 -20.47
C GLU A 156 -18.05 -6.23 -20.82
N MET A 157 -16.75 -6.00 -20.65
CA MET A 157 -15.75 -7.03 -20.88
C MET A 157 -16.03 -8.17 -19.88
N PRO A 158 -16.06 -9.45 -20.30
CA PRO A 158 -16.34 -10.53 -19.35
C PRO A 158 -15.33 -10.45 -18.22
N LYS A 159 -15.79 -10.52 -16.95
CA LYS A 159 -14.94 -10.34 -15.76
C LYS A 159 -13.65 -11.15 -15.81
N LEU A 160 -13.71 -12.37 -16.34
CA LEU A 160 -12.54 -13.23 -16.55
C LEU A 160 -11.46 -12.54 -17.41
N LEU A 161 -11.85 -11.85 -18.48
CA LEU A 161 -10.94 -11.17 -19.39
C LEU A 161 -10.29 -9.93 -18.73
N GLU A 162 -11.02 -9.22 -17.87
CA GLU A 162 -10.45 -8.12 -17.07
C GLU A 162 -9.42 -8.64 -16.05
N TYR A 163 -9.76 -9.70 -15.33
CA TYR A 163 -8.82 -10.35 -14.40
C TYR A 163 -7.58 -10.88 -15.13
N SER A 164 -7.75 -11.58 -16.26
CA SER A 164 -6.63 -12.06 -17.07
C SER A 164 -5.76 -10.91 -17.56
N SER A 165 -6.36 -9.82 -18.05
CA SER A 165 -5.62 -8.62 -18.46
C SER A 165 -4.77 -8.08 -17.31
N CYS A 166 -5.36 -7.94 -16.12
CA CYS A 166 -4.67 -7.47 -14.92
C CYS A 166 -3.48 -8.36 -14.55
N LEU A 167 -3.69 -9.68 -14.50
CA LEU A 167 -2.63 -10.64 -14.15
C LEU A 167 -1.47 -10.62 -15.15
N ILE A 168 -1.75 -10.45 -16.45
CA ILE A 168 -0.72 -10.35 -17.50
C ILE A 168 0.09 -9.06 -17.32
N HIS A 169 -0.57 -7.92 -17.07
CA HIS A 169 0.14 -6.66 -16.82
C HIS A 169 1.02 -6.76 -15.57
N LEU A 170 0.47 -7.29 -14.47
CA LEU A 170 1.19 -7.54 -13.23
C LEU A 170 2.42 -8.45 -13.45
N ALA A 171 2.28 -9.50 -14.28
CA ALA A 171 3.37 -10.42 -14.59
C ALA A 171 4.50 -9.73 -15.35
N VAL A 172 4.19 -9.04 -16.45
CA VAL A 172 5.18 -8.32 -17.26
C VAL A 172 5.92 -7.29 -16.39
N PHE A 173 5.16 -6.40 -15.76
CA PHE A 173 5.76 -5.34 -14.96
C PHE A 173 6.50 -5.90 -13.74
N GLY A 174 6.04 -7.01 -13.18
CA GLY A 174 6.74 -7.76 -12.14
C GLY A 174 8.13 -8.23 -12.59
N ILE A 175 8.24 -8.85 -13.77
CA ILE A 175 9.51 -9.28 -14.35
C ILE A 175 10.44 -8.08 -14.57
N LEU A 176 9.91 -6.99 -15.13
CA LEU A 176 10.69 -5.75 -15.32
C LEU A 176 11.18 -5.18 -13.98
N GLY A 177 10.38 -5.29 -12.92
CA GLY A 177 10.77 -4.91 -11.56
C GLY A 177 11.90 -5.78 -11.01
N VAL A 178 11.85 -7.10 -11.20
CA VAL A 178 12.94 -8.04 -10.83
C VAL A 178 14.23 -7.69 -11.55
N LEU A 179 14.17 -7.49 -12.87
CA LEU A 179 15.34 -7.11 -13.68
C LEU A 179 15.94 -5.79 -13.19
N THR A 180 15.10 -4.77 -12.98
CA THR A 180 15.57 -3.47 -12.49
C THR A 180 16.20 -3.59 -11.11
N ARG A 181 15.58 -4.36 -10.19
CA ARG A 181 16.15 -4.59 -8.86
C ARG A 181 17.53 -5.25 -8.94
N TYR A 182 17.67 -6.29 -9.76
CA TYR A 182 18.96 -6.96 -9.95
C TYR A 182 20.02 -6.03 -10.54
N LEU A 183 19.65 -5.22 -11.55
CA LEU A 183 20.57 -4.25 -12.14
C LEU A 183 21.02 -3.19 -11.12
N LEU A 184 20.12 -2.71 -10.26
CA LEU A 184 20.48 -1.77 -9.20
C LEU A 184 21.39 -2.41 -8.16
N GLN A 185 21.18 -3.69 -7.79
CA GLN A 185 22.09 -4.42 -6.92
C GLN A 185 23.50 -4.50 -7.53
N LYS A 186 23.61 -4.77 -8.84
CA LYS A 186 24.91 -4.83 -9.56
C LYS A 186 25.57 -3.46 -9.72
N LEU A 187 24.79 -2.43 -10.01
CA LEU A 187 25.27 -1.06 -10.23
C LEU A 187 25.82 -0.45 -8.92
N PHE A 188 25.09 -0.60 -7.82
CA PHE A 188 25.49 -0.02 -6.53
C PHE A 188 26.35 -0.94 -5.68
N GLY A 189 26.38 -2.23 -6.01
CA GLY A 189 27.16 -3.23 -5.29
C GLY A 189 28.67 -3.10 -5.47
N PRO A 190 29.44 -3.98 -4.80
CA PRO A 190 30.90 -3.88 -4.70
C PRO A 190 31.66 -3.89 -6.03
N GLY A 191 31.10 -4.53 -7.06
CA GLY A 191 31.76 -4.70 -8.35
C GLY A 191 31.76 -3.45 -9.24
N THR A 192 30.89 -2.47 -8.97
CA THR A 192 30.73 -1.28 -9.85
C THR A 192 30.91 0.02 -9.08
N ALA A 193 29.90 0.49 -8.34
CA ALA A 193 30.00 1.74 -7.59
C ALA A 193 30.59 1.57 -6.18
N GLY A 194 30.52 0.36 -5.60
CA GLY A 194 31.08 0.09 -4.27
C GLY A 194 30.35 0.78 -3.12
N VAL A 195 29.09 1.18 -3.32
CA VAL A 195 28.31 1.93 -2.32
C VAL A 195 27.60 0.99 -1.35
N THR A 196 27.12 -0.15 -1.83
CA THR A 196 26.44 -1.16 -1.04
C THR A 196 27.27 -2.43 -0.95
N SER A 197 27.14 -3.15 0.17
CA SER A 197 27.86 -4.40 0.40
C SER A 197 27.08 -5.32 1.33
N ASN A 198 27.37 -6.62 1.24
CA ASN A 198 26.84 -7.64 2.13
C ASN A 198 27.38 -7.52 3.57
N GLU A 199 28.46 -6.80 3.80
CA GLU A 199 29.04 -6.68 5.16
C GLU A 199 28.70 -5.35 5.83
N THR A 200 27.99 -4.48 5.10
CA THR A 200 27.73 -3.12 5.54
C THR A 200 26.26 -2.92 5.86
N LEU A 201 26.01 -1.83 6.56
CA LEU A 201 24.66 -1.35 6.84
C LEU A 201 23.88 -1.01 5.56
N LEU A 202 24.57 -0.53 4.53
CA LEU A 202 24.00 -0.23 3.22
C LEU A 202 23.86 -1.53 2.43
N TYR A 203 22.77 -2.24 2.69
CA TYR A 203 22.46 -3.52 2.06
C TYR A 203 22.18 -3.39 0.56
N LEU A 204 22.39 -4.48 -0.20
CA LEU A 204 22.30 -4.47 -1.67
C LEU A 204 20.93 -4.03 -2.23
N ASP A 205 19.84 -4.34 -1.52
CA ASP A 205 18.47 -3.94 -1.89
C ASP A 205 18.12 -2.50 -1.48
N LEU A 206 18.97 -1.78 -0.76
CA LEU A 206 18.65 -0.43 -0.30
C LEU A 206 18.40 0.55 -1.46
N PRO A 207 19.23 0.60 -2.54
CA PRO A 207 18.99 1.49 -3.67
C PRO A 207 17.69 1.16 -4.41
N SER A 208 17.37 -0.13 -4.57
CA SER A 208 16.11 -0.55 -5.22
C SER A 208 14.89 -0.16 -4.38
N ASN A 209 14.97 -0.30 -3.04
CA ASN A 209 13.94 0.15 -2.11
C ASN A 209 13.75 1.68 -2.13
N MET A 210 14.84 2.45 -2.21
CA MET A 210 14.79 3.92 -2.33
C MET A 210 14.19 4.36 -3.67
N VAL A 211 14.71 3.86 -4.79
CA VAL A 211 14.24 4.21 -6.14
C VAL A 211 12.78 3.79 -6.32
N GLY A 212 12.40 2.59 -5.89
CA GLY A 212 11.02 2.14 -5.96
C GLY A 212 10.06 2.98 -5.12
N SER A 213 10.48 3.41 -3.92
CA SER A 213 9.66 4.29 -3.06
C SER A 213 9.55 5.71 -3.63
N PHE A 214 10.63 6.24 -4.21
CA PHE A 214 10.61 7.53 -4.93
C PHE A 214 9.63 7.50 -6.10
N LEU A 215 9.74 6.48 -6.97
CA LEU A 215 8.85 6.33 -8.12
C LEU A 215 7.40 6.00 -7.69
N MET A 216 7.20 5.40 -6.52
CA MET A 216 5.86 5.24 -5.93
C MET A 216 5.23 6.60 -5.62
N GLY A 217 6.00 7.57 -5.13
CA GLY A 217 5.53 8.95 -4.98
C GLY A 217 5.10 9.58 -6.31
N TRP A 218 5.84 9.33 -7.40
CA TRP A 218 5.48 9.81 -8.73
C TRP A 218 4.23 9.11 -9.28
N PHE A 219 4.32 7.81 -9.51
CA PHE A 219 3.33 7.06 -10.28
C PHE A 219 2.19 6.50 -9.42
N GLY A 220 2.49 6.15 -8.16
CA GLY A 220 1.52 5.60 -7.20
C GLY A 220 0.74 6.65 -6.42
N VAL A 221 1.25 7.88 -6.31
CA VAL A 221 0.58 8.98 -5.57
C VAL A 221 0.17 10.11 -6.51
N VAL A 222 1.13 10.86 -7.08
CA VAL A 222 0.81 12.11 -7.81
C VAL A 222 0.17 11.86 -9.18
N PHE A 223 0.71 10.94 -9.97
CA PHE A 223 0.26 10.66 -11.35
C PHE A 223 -0.72 9.49 -11.45
N LYS A 224 -1.05 8.80 -10.36
CA LYS A 224 -1.94 7.63 -10.35
C LYS A 224 -3.27 7.90 -11.08
N GLY A 225 -3.90 9.04 -10.79
CA GLY A 225 -5.15 9.44 -11.45
C GLY A 225 -5.01 9.71 -12.95
N TYR A 226 -3.89 10.28 -13.40
CA TYR A 226 -3.63 10.52 -14.83
C TYR A 226 -3.37 9.20 -15.58
N ILE A 227 -2.65 8.27 -14.96
CA ILE A 227 -2.34 6.96 -15.55
C ILE A 227 -3.61 6.11 -15.62
N SER A 228 -4.42 6.10 -14.56
CA SER A 228 -5.72 5.41 -14.52
C SER A 228 -6.70 5.92 -15.58
N ARG A 229 -6.68 7.22 -15.90
CA ARG A 229 -7.45 7.77 -17.04
C ARG A 229 -7.04 7.20 -18.40
N VAL A 230 -5.80 6.74 -18.56
CA VAL A 230 -5.34 6.06 -19.78
C VAL A 230 -5.74 4.58 -19.73
N SER A 231 -5.35 3.89 -18.65
CA SER A 231 -5.68 2.48 -18.42
C SER A 231 -5.51 2.10 -16.95
N ASP A 232 -6.55 1.56 -16.33
CA ASP A 232 -6.51 1.03 -14.96
C ASP A 232 -5.52 -0.14 -14.83
N PHE A 233 -5.44 -1.01 -15.85
CA PHE A 233 -4.46 -2.11 -15.88
C PHE A 233 -3.02 -1.61 -15.93
N LEU A 234 -2.78 -0.47 -16.59
CA LEU A 234 -1.45 0.14 -16.63
C LEU A 234 -1.07 0.75 -15.28
N ALA A 235 -2.01 1.45 -14.63
CA ALA A 235 -1.79 1.99 -13.30
C ALA A 235 -1.45 0.88 -12.30
N ILE A 236 -2.25 -0.20 -12.27
CA ILE A 236 -2.02 -1.37 -11.42
C ILE A 236 -0.70 -2.07 -11.79
N GLY A 237 -0.44 -2.28 -13.08
CA GLY A 237 0.81 -2.89 -13.56
C GLY A 237 2.04 -2.10 -13.12
N LEU A 238 2.03 -0.78 -13.23
CA LEU A 238 3.15 0.07 -12.85
C LEU A 238 3.33 0.15 -11.33
N SER A 239 2.26 0.42 -10.57
CA SER A 239 2.37 0.54 -9.11
C SER A 239 2.57 -0.82 -8.44
N THR A 240 1.63 -1.74 -8.62
CA THR A 240 1.64 -3.04 -7.94
C THR A 240 2.66 -3.97 -8.57
N GLY A 241 2.70 -4.07 -9.90
CA GLY A 241 3.59 -4.98 -10.61
C GLY A 241 5.04 -4.53 -10.51
N TYR A 242 5.37 -3.41 -11.17
CA TYR A 242 6.75 -2.94 -11.33
C TYR A 242 7.33 -2.41 -10.03
N LEU A 243 6.76 -1.34 -9.46
CA LEU A 243 7.31 -0.72 -8.26
C LEU A 243 7.24 -1.64 -7.04
N GLY A 244 6.21 -2.48 -6.96
CA GLY A 244 6.12 -3.54 -5.96
C GLY A 244 7.32 -4.50 -6.03
N SER A 245 7.64 -5.01 -7.22
CA SER A 245 8.68 -6.03 -7.45
C SER A 245 10.11 -5.48 -7.55
N LEU A 246 10.24 -4.19 -7.87
CA LEU A 246 11.48 -3.43 -7.80
C LEU A 246 11.98 -3.33 -6.35
N THR A 247 11.07 -3.23 -5.40
CA THR A 247 11.39 -3.21 -3.97
C THR A 247 11.27 -4.60 -3.35
N THR A 248 11.95 -4.84 -2.23
CA THR A 248 11.77 -6.08 -1.46
C THR A 248 11.96 -5.85 0.03
N PHE A 249 10.95 -6.24 0.80
CA PHE A 249 11.03 -6.24 2.26
C PHE A 249 11.67 -7.53 2.76
N SER A 250 11.39 -8.67 2.13
CA SER A 250 11.96 -9.96 2.53
C SER A 250 13.49 -9.95 2.39
N GLY A 251 14.04 -9.44 1.28
CA GLY A 251 15.48 -9.30 1.08
C GLY A 251 16.14 -8.39 2.11
N TRP A 252 15.50 -7.25 2.42
CA TRP A 252 15.94 -6.36 3.48
C TRP A 252 15.97 -7.06 4.86
N ASN A 253 14.88 -7.72 5.25
CA ASN A 253 14.79 -8.42 6.53
C ASN A 253 15.81 -9.57 6.63
N GLN A 254 15.94 -10.37 5.56
CA GLN A 254 16.92 -11.45 5.49
C GLN A 254 18.34 -10.91 5.67
N LYS A 255 18.63 -9.74 5.09
CA LYS A 255 19.94 -9.15 5.27
C LYS A 255 20.23 -8.74 6.70
N MET A 256 19.23 -8.20 7.39
CA MET A 256 19.37 -7.85 8.81
C MET A 256 19.57 -9.10 9.67
N LEU A 257 18.96 -10.25 9.31
CA LEU A 257 19.19 -11.53 9.99
C LEU A 257 20.63 -12.02 9.81
N GLU A 258 21.18 -11.94 8.61
CA GLU A 258 22.58 -12.31 8.32
C GLU A 258 23.56 -11.49 9.16
N LEU A 259 23.43 -10.16 9.15
CA LEU A 259 24.25 -9.28 9.99
C LEU A 259 24.13 -9.60 11.48
N SER A 260 22.93 -9.97 11.94
CA SER A 260 22.72 -10.38 13.33
C SER A 260 23.43 -11.70 13.66
N VAL A 261 23.47 -12.65 12.73
CA VAL A 261 24.13 -13.95 12.92
C VAL A 261 25.64 -13.81 12.94
N GLU A 262 26.20 -12.92 12.12
CA GLU A 262 27.63 -12.59 12.06
C GLU A 262 28.14 -11.81 13.28
N GLY A 263 27.26 -11.46 14.23
CA GLY A 263 27.62 -10.70 15.43
C GLY A 263 27.51 -9.18 15.26
N HIS A 264 27.18 -8.68 14.07
CA HIS A 264 26.96 -7.27 13.77
C HIS A 264 25.55 -6.78 14.17
N TRP A 265 25.13 -7.06 15.41
CA TRP A 265 23.77 -6.78 15.88
C TRP A 265 23.39 -5.29 15.84
N VAL A 266 24.35 -4.40 16.11
CA VAL A 266 24.13 -2.93 16.00
C VAL A 266 23.84 -2.56 14.55
N SER A 267 24.60 -3.10 13.60
CA SER A 267 24.41 -2.86 12.16
C SER A 267 23.06 -3.39 11.69
N SER A 268 22.60 -4.53 12.23
CA SER A 268 21.28 -5.09 11.96
C SER A 268 20.15 -4.14 12.41
N VAL A 269 20.20 -3.64 13.65
CA VAL A 269 19.20 -2.68 14.16
C VAL A 269 19.25 -1.36 13.39
N LEU A 270 20.43 -0.80 13.18
CA LEU A 270 20.59 0.47 12.48
C LEU A 270 20.24 0.35 10.99
N GLY A 271 20.42 -0.83 10.38
CA GLY A 271 19.99 -1.12 9.01
C GLY A 271 18.47 -1.13 8.84
N PHE A 272 17.70 -1.51 9.87
CA PHE A 272 16.25 -1.31 9.87
C PHE A 272 15.86 0.18 9.96
N LEU A 273 16.55 0.95 10.79
CA LEU A 273 16.27 2.38 10.92
C LEU A 273 16.59 3.12 9.62
N ILE A 274 17.78 2.89 9.06
CA ILE A 274 18.24 3.54 7.83
C ILE A 274 17.38 3.11 6.64
N GLY A 275 17.06 1.82 6.51
CA GLY A 275 16.18 1.36 5.44
C GLY A 275 14.78 2.00 5.52
N LEU A 276 14.19 2.10 6.71
CA LEU A 276 12.88 2.74 6.91
C LEU A 276 12.94 4.22 6.57
N PHE A 277 13.89 4.97 7.14
CA PHE A 277 13.96 6.42 6.96
C PHE A 277 14.33 6.84 5.55
N LEU A 278 15.27 6.13 4.89
CA LEU A 278 15.65 6.44 3.52
C LEU A 278 14.51 6.15 2.55
N ALA A 279 13.79 5.03 2.72
CA ALA A 279 12.63 4.73 1.88
C ALA A 279 11.48 5.72 2.13
N ALA A 280 11.20 6.06 3.40
CA ALA A 280 10.19 7.06 3.76
C ALA A 280 10.53 8.46 3.23
N TYR A 281 11.79 8.89 3.30
CA TYR A 281 12.20 10.16 2.70
C TYR A 281 12.15 10.10 1.17
N SER A 282 12.48 8.96 0.56
CA SER A 282 12.43 8.78 -0.89
C SER A 282 11.02 8.99 -1.45
N ILE A 283 9.97 8.46 -0.81
CA ILE A 283 8.59 8.70 -1.28
C ILE A 283 8.17 10.16 -1.13
N ILE A 284 8.54 10.83 -0.03
CA ILE A 284 8.25 12.26 0.19
C ILE A 284 8.91 13.09 -0.92
N PHE A 285 10.20 12.86 -1.14
CA PHE A 285 10.95 13.52 -2.20
C PHE A 285 10.36 13.23 -3.59
N GLY A 286 9.88 12.00 -3.82
CA GLY A 286 9.12 11.63 -5.01
C GLY A 286 7.88 12.50 -5.17
N VAL A 287 7.02 12.57 -4.16
CA VAL A 287 5.79 13.38 -4.21
C VAL A 287 6.09 14.85 -4.47
N GLU A 288 7.07 15.44 -3.80
CA GLU A 288 7.46 16.84 -3.96
C GLU A 288 7.94 17.14 -5.39
N THR A 289 8.86 16.32 -5.91
CA THR A 289 9.39 16.50 -7.26
C THR A 289 8.33 16.25 -8.34
N ALA A 290 7.42 15.30 -8.14
CA ALA A 290 6.30 15.09 -9.07
C ALA A 290 5.30 16.26 -9.07
N LYS A 291 4.97 16.83 -7.91
CA LYS A 291 4.12 18.02 -7.82
C LYS A 291 4.76 19.20 -8.55
N GLY A 292 6.06 19.43 -8.34
CA GLY A 292 6.82 20.45 -9.06
C GLY A 292 6.80 20.24 -10.57
N PHE A 293 7.05 19.01 -11.03
CA PHE A 293 6.99 18.66 -12.45
C PHE A 293 5.60 18.86 -13.05
N ARG A 294 4.55 18.46 -12.34
CA ARG A 294 3.15 18.67 -12.74
C ARG A 294 2.84 20.15 -12.90
N HIS A 295 3.25 20.99 -11.95
CA HIS A 295 3.05 22.43 -12.03
C HIS A 295 3.77 23.04 -13.25
N LEU A 296 5.00 22.59 -13.55
CA LEU A 296 5.72 23.01 -14.75
C LEU A 296 5.01 22.60 -16.05
N LEU A 297 4.44 21.39 -16.08
CA LEU A 297 3.68 20.89 -17.23
C LEU A 297 2.40 21.70 -17.45
N GLU A 298 1.63 21.94 -16.38
CA GLU A 298 0.41 22.74 -16.42
C GLU A 298 0.71 24.18 -16.87
N LYS A 299 1.75 24.82 -16.31
CA LYS A 299 2.19 26.16 -16.73
C LYS A 299 2.58 26.21 -18.22
N LYS A 300 3.26 25.19 -18.73
CA LYS A 300 3.65 25.12 -20.15
C LYS A 300 2.44 24.96 -21.06
N ILE A 301 1.45 24.15 -20.66
CA ILE A 301 0.20 23.97 -21.41
C ILE A 301 -0.61 25.27 -21.42
N THR A 302 -0.79 25.94 -20.28
CA THR A 302 -1.51 27.23 -20.19
C THR A 302 -0.79 28.33 -21.00
N ASN A 303 0.54 28.35 -21.01
CA ASN A 303 1.31 29.28 -21.85
C ASN A 303 1.21 28.98 -23.35
N GLN A 304 0.83 27.76 -23.74
CA GLN A 304 0.65 27.33 -25.13
C GLN A 304 -0.81 27.48 -25.61
N GLU A 305 -1.78 27.54 -24.68
CA GLU A 305 -3.21 27.74 -24.96
C GLU A 305 -3.58 29.15 -25.46
N SER A 306 -2.64 30.10 -25.53
CA SER A 306 -2.85 31.37 -26.27
C SER A 306 -2.74 31.22 -27.80
N SER A 307 -2.44 30.03 -28.32
CA SER A 307 -2.21 29.83 -29.76
C SER A 307 -2.99 28.69 -30.41
N ILE A 308 -3.43 27.63 -29.72
CA ILE A 308 -4.15 26.52 -30.38
C ILE A 308 -5.20 25.95 -29.45
N ARG A 309 -6.48 26.18 -29.79
CA ARG A 309 -7.64 25.45 -29.26
C ARG A 309 -7.58 24.00 -29.75
N SER A 310 -6.68 23.18 -29.20
CA SER A 310 -6.51 21.80 -29.65
C SER A 310 -7.49 20.88 -28.93
N SER A 311 -8.44 20.37 -29.70
CA SER A 311 -9.17 19.13 -29.50
C SER A 311 -8.21 17.96 -29.21
N GLY A 312 -7.77 17.83 -27.96
CA GLY A 312 -7.02 16.68 -27.47
C GLY A 312 -7.96 15.73 -26.72
N GLY A 313 -8.71 14.91 -27.46
CA GLY A 313 -9.48 13.83 -26.84
C GLY A 313 -8.52 12.95 -26.03
N ILE A 314 -8.71 12.89 -24.71
CA ILE A 314 -7.93 12.03 -23.82
C ILE A 314 -8.05 10.59 -24.34
N TRP A 315 -6.94 10.00 -24.78
CA TRP A 315 -6.88 8.63 -25.32
C TRP A 315 -7.04 7.61 -24.20
N ARG A 316 -8.22 7.57 -23.59
CA ARG A 316 -8.62 6.42 -22.79
C ARG A 316 -8.73 5.22 -23.73
N VAL A 317 -8.33 4.05 -23.26
CA VAL A 317 -8.46 2.79 -24.02
C VAL A 317 -9.95 2.38 -24.05
N ASP A 318 -10.90 3.27 -24.32
CA ASP A 318 -12.34 3.00 -24.15
C ASP A 318 -12.90 2.01 -25.20
N SER A 319 -12.18 1.74 -26.28
CA SER A 319 -12.63 0.76 -27.29
C SER A 319 -12.21 -0.66 -26.91
N ARG A 320 -13.17 -1.58 -26.82
CA ARG A 320 -12.95 -3.03 -26.65
C ARG A 320 -11.87 -3.60 -27.57
N LYS A 321 -11.77 -3.11 -28.82
CA LYS A 321 -10.73 -3.52 -29.78
C LYS A 321 -9.32 -3.11 -29.31
N ARG A 322 -9.18 -1.91 -28.74
CA ARG A 322 -7.90 -1.41 -28.20
C ARG A 322 -7.51 -2.16 -26.92
N HIS A 323 -8.47 -2.45 -26.02
CA HIS A 323 -8.21 -3.27 -24.84
C HIS A 323 -7.71 -4.67 -25.19
N ILE A 324 -8.34 -5.33 -26.16
CA ILE A 324 -7.90 -6.64 -26.65
C ILE A 324 -6.51 -6.52 -27.31
N ALA A 325 -6.27 -5.49 -28.12
CA ALA A 325 -4.95 -5.28 -28.73
C ALA A 325 -3.85 -5.09 -27.68
N VAL A 326 -4.08 -4.26 -26.66
CA VAL A 326 -3.14 -4.06 -25.54
C VAL A 326 -2.90 -5.37 -24.80
N MET A 327 -3.95 -6.13 -24.51
CA MET A 327 -3.82 -7.44 -23.87
C MET A 327 -2.98 -8.40 -24.70
N VAL A 328 -3.20 -8.47 -26.02
CA VAL A 328 -2.41 -9.32 -26.93
C VAL A 328 -0.94 -8.88 -26.91
N VAL A 329 -0.65 -7.58 -26.98
CA VAL A 329 0.72 -7.05 -26.91
C VAL A 329 1.40 -7.46 -25.59
N PHE A 330 0.73 -7.28 -24.45
CA PHE A 330 1.27 -7.68 -23.16
C PHE A 330 1.41 -9.20 -23.01
N THR A 331 0.53 -9.98 -23.63
CA THR A 331 0.64 -11.45 -23.66
C THR A 331 1.85 -11.89 -24.48
N VAL A 332 2.07 -11.30 -25.65
CA VAL A 332 3.26 -11.56 -26.49
C VAL A 332 4.53 -11.16 -25.73
N MET A 333 4.54 -9.99 -25.10
CA MET A 333 5.67 -9.53 -24.29
C MET A 333 5.95 -10.47 -23.12
N LEU A 334 4.93 -10.96 -22.41
CA LEU A 334 5.10 -11.95 -21.34
C LEU A 334 5.68 -13.26 -21.87
N GLY A 335 5.15 -13.75 -23.00
CA GLY A 335 5.68 -14.95 -23.66
C GLY A 335 7.14 -14.81 -24.06
N LEU A 336 7.53 -13.66 -24.61
CA LEU A 336 8.93 -13.34 -24.94
C LEU A 336 9.81 -13.28 -23.68
N LEU A 337 9.37 -12.58 -22.63
CA LEU A 337 10.13 -12.47 -21.38
C LEU A 337 10.38 -13.84 -20.75
N TRP A 338 9.36 -14.71 -20.68
CA TRP A 338 9.54 -16.07 -20.18
C TRP A 338 10.38 -16.94 -21.10
N SER A 339 10.22 -16.83 -22.42
CA SER A 339 11.02 -17.61 -23.36
C SER A 339 12.50 -17.24 -23.27
N VAL A 340 12.82 -15.93 -23.27
CA VAL A 340 14.20 -15.44 -23.10
C VAL A 340 14.75 -15.87 -21.74
N SER A 341 13.97 -15.71 -20.66
CA SER A 341 14.41 -16.16 -19.33
C SER A 341 14.67 -17.66 -19.29
N ALA A 342 13.84 -18.49 -19.93
CA ALA A 342 14.02 -19.94 -19.95
C ALA A 342 15.24 -20.39 -20.77
N ILE A 343 15.49 -19.74 -21.91
CA ILE A 343 16.66 -20.00 -22.75
C ILE A 343 17.93 -19.61 -21.98
N LEU A 344 18.00 -18.38 -21.47
CA LEU A 344 19.16 -17.88 -20.72
C LEU A 344 19.37 -18.64 -19.41
N LEU A 345 18.30 -19.06 -18.74
CA LEU A 345 18.38 -19.97 -17.59
C LEU A 345 19.10 -21.26 -17.97
N ARG A 346 18.66 -21.92 -19.05
CA ARG A 346 19.24 -23.19 -19.51
C ARG A 346 20.71 -23.03 -19.88
N ASP A 347 21.03 -21.98 -20.64
CA ASP A 347 22.38 -21.74 -21.14
C ASP A 347 23.34 -21.44 -19.99
N GLU A 348 22.93 -20.59 -19.05
CA GLU A 348 23.74 -20.20 -17.90
C GLU A 348 23.90 -21.35 -16.89
N PHE A 349 22.86 -22.17 -16.68
CA PHE A 349 22.99 -23.41 -15.88
C PHE A 349 23.95 -24.41 -16.51
N SER A 350 23.97 -24.51 -17.85
CA SER A 350 24.83 -25.46 -18.57
C SER A 350 26.28 -24.98 -18.65
N SER A 351 26.49 -23.66 -18.70
CA SER A 351 27.81 -23.03 -18.86
C SER A 351 28.49 -22.70 -17.53
N ASP A 352 27.95 -23.19 -16.42
CA ASP A 352 28.38 -22.91 -15.04
C ASP A 352 28.33 -21.42 -14.64
N GLY A 353 27.57 -20.63 -15.39
CA GLY A 353 27.54 -19.19 -15.28
C GLY A 353 26.82 -18.67 -14.02
N GLY A 354 27.19 -17.46 -13.60
CA GLY A 354 26.78 -16.86 -12.32
C GLY A 354 25.41 -16.18 -12.32
N GLU A 355 24.72 -16.08 -13.45
CA GLU A 355 23.46 -15.31 -13.57
C GLU A 355 22.20 -16.18 -13.67
N ALA A 356 22.31 -17.50 -13.54
CA ALA A 356 21.18 -18.42 -13.70
C ALA A 356 20.03 -18.13 -12.71
N GLN A 357 20.39 -17.68 -11.50
CA GLN A 357 19.42 -17.25 -10.48
C GLN A 357 18.56 -16.05 -10.91
N LEU A 358 19.08 -15.12 -11.73
CA LEU A 358 18.31 -13.99 -12.25
C LEU A 358 17.19 -14.47 -13.15
N TRP A 359 17.54 -15.32 -14.11
CA TRP A 359 16.60 -15.83 -15.11
C TRP A 359 15.55 -16.75 -14.47
N LEU A 360 15.95 -17.54 -13.48
CA LEU A 360 15.00 -18.29 -12.66
C LEU A 360 14.06 -17.34 -11.93
N GLY A 361 14.61 -16.28 -11.33
CA GLY A 361 13.84 -15.23 -10.67
C GLY A 361 12.81 -14.56 -11.58
N CYS A 362 13.14 -14.32 -12.86
CA CYS A 362 12.19 -13.77 -13.84
C CYS A 362 11.05 -14.74 -14.15
N ILE A 363 11.30 -16.05 -14.17
CA ILE A 363 10.25 -17.07 -14.39
C ILE A 363 9.31 -17.16 -13.18
N VAL A 364 9.86 -17.19 -11.96
CA VAL A 364 9.09 -17.41 -10.72
C VAL A 364 8.60 -16.12 -10.04
N GLY A 365 8.96 -14.94 -10.57
CA GLY A 365 8.52 -13.64 -10.09
C GLY A 365 7.01 -13.39 -10.19
N PRO A 366 6.34 -13.65 -11.34
CA PRO A 366 4.92 -13.36 -11.52
C PRO A 366 3.98 -13.99 -10.48
N PRO A 367 4.13 -15.27 -10.08
CA PRO A 367 3.33 -15.84 -8.98
C PRO A 367 3.41 -15.04 -7.67
N GLY A 368 4.58 -14.49 -7.33
CA GLY A 368 4.75 -13.66 -6.13
C GLY A 368 3.92 -12.38 -6.20
N VAL A 369 3.94 -11.70 -7.35
CA VAL A 369 3.15 -10.48 -7.60
C VAL A 369 1.65 -10.78 -7.52
N TRP A 370 1.21 -11.87 -8.12
CA TRP A 370 -0.21 -12.25 -8.11
C TRP A 370 -0.70 -12.52 -6.70
N ILE A 371 0.04 -13.29 -5.90
CA ILE A 371 -0.32 -13.56 -4.50
C ILE A 371 -0.36 -12.25 -3.71
N ARG A 372 0.63 -11.37 -3.86
CA ARG A 372 0.64 -10.06 -3.19
C ARG A 372 -0.59 -9.23 -3.56
N TRP A 373 -0.91 -9.12 -4.84
CA TRP A 373 -2.08 -8.38 -5.32
C TRP A 373 -3.39 -8.98 -4.78
N PHE A 374 -3.50 -10.30 -4.72
CA PHE A 374 -4.65 -10.96 -4.09
C PHE A 374 -4.72 -10.71 -2.59
N LEU A 375 -3.60 -10.70 -1.88
CA LEU A 375 -3.56 -10.37 -0.45
C LEU A 375 -3.97 -8.91 -0.19
N ALA A 376 -3.61 -7.99 -1.08
CA ALA A 376 -3.92 -6.56 -0.97
C ALA A 376 -5.43 -6.26 -0.87
N ARG A 377 -6.31 -7.19 -1.29
CA ARG A 377 -7.77 -7.06 -1.07
C ARG A 377 -8.17 -6.94 0.41
N LEU A 378 -7.29 -7.38 1.32
CA LEU A 378 -7.48 -7.35 2.77
C LEU A 378 -7.13 -5.98 3.39
N ASN A 379 -6.40 -5.12 2.67
CA ASN A 379 -6.03 -3.79 3.15
C ASN A 379 -7.31 -2.96 3.40
N GLY A 380 -7.45 -2.32 4.57
CA GLY A 380 -8.64 -1.52 4.90
C GLY A 380 -9.90 -2.29 5.27
N ARG A 381 -9.86 -3.63 5.29
CA ARG A 381 -11.03 -4.46 5.68
C ARG A 381 -11.13 -4.65 7.20
N GLY A 382 -10.00 -4.60 7.89
CA GLY A 382 -9.91 -4.91 9.32
C GLY A 382 -10.16 -6.39 9.61
N LEU A 383 -10.20 -6.74 10.90
CA LEU A 383 -10.32 -8.10 11.40
C LEU A 383 -11.74 -8.40 11.91
N GLY A 384 -12.26 -9.56 11.52
CA GLY A 384 -13.57 -10.06 11.93
C GLY A 384 -14.76 -9.30 11.29
N LYS A 385 -15.99 -9.74 11.60
CA LYS A 385 -17.22 -9.16 11.04
C LYS A 385 -17.42 -7.68 11.41
N ALA A 386 -16.84 -7.25 12.53
CA ALA A 386 -16.90 -5.86 12.99
C ALA A 386 -15.84 -4.95 12.35
N GLY A 387 -14.89 -5.50 11.57
CA GLY A 387 -13.81 -4.74 10.96
C GLY A 387 -12.97 -3.97 11.98
N ARG A 388 -12.39 -4.66 12.98
CA ARG A 388 -11.49 -4.00 13.96
C ARG A 388 -10.12 -3.77 13.32
N LEU A 389 -9.43 -2.69 13.69
CA LEU A 389 -8.10 -2.34 13.12
C LEU A 389 -8.09 -2.19 11.59
N LYS A 390 -9.12 -1.57 10.99
CA LYS A 390 -9.13 -1.27 9.54
C LYS A 390 -7.95 -0.44 9.06
N TRP A 391 -7.40 0.39 9.95
CA TRP A 391 -6.23 1.21 9.67
C TRP A 391 -4.97 0.39 9.38
N ILE A 392 -4.92 -0.91 9.72
CA ILE A 392 -3.79 -1.79 9.39
C ILE A 392 -3.97 -2.36 7.96
N PRO A 393 -3.00 -2.15 7.06
CA PRO A 393 -2.94 -2.84 5.77
C PRO A 393 -2.54 -4.31 5.95
N PHE A 394 -3.51 -5.17 6.28
CA PHE A 394 -3.27 -6.58 6.56
C PHE A 394 -2.74 -7.38 5.37
N GLY A 395 -3.16 -7.04 4.15
CA GLY A 395 -2.67 -7.69 2.93
C GLY A 395 -1.16 -7.50 2.75
N THR A 396 -0.71 -6.25 2.83
CA THR A 396 0.72 -5.89 2.73
C THR A 396 1.52 -6.48 3.90
N LEU A 397 0.97 -6.43 5.13
CA LEU A 397 1.59 -7.03 6.30
C LEU A 397 1.80 -8.55 6.14
N ILE A 398 0.75 -9.28 5.74
CA ILE A 398 0.81 -10.74 5.55
C ILE A 398 1.80 -11.09 4.45
N ALA A 399 1.79 -10.35 3.34
CA ALA A 399 2.71 -10.57 2.22
C ALA A 399 4.18 -10.40 2.65
N ASN A 400 4.50 -9.31 3.36
CA ASN A 400 5.85 -9.03 3.84
C ASN A 400 6.34 -10.06 4.87
N VAL A 401 5.51 -10.35 5.90
CA VAL A 401 5.88 -11.30 6.97
C VAL A 401 6.02 -12.73 6.41
N SER A 402 5.09 -13.19 5.57
CA SER A 402 5.15 -14.53 4.99
C SER A 402 6.35 -14.70 4.05
N ALA A 403 6.62 -13.71 3.19
CA ALA A 403 7.79 -13.73 2.32
C ALA A 403 9.10 -13.74 3.13
N ALA A 404 9.19 -12.96 4.21
CA ALA A 404 10.36 -12.94 5.08
C ALA A 404 10.58 -14.30 5.79
N CYS A 405 9.51 -14.95 6.26
CA CYS A 405 9.61 -16.27 6.90
C CYS A 405 10.07 -17.35 5.91
N ILE A 406 9.49 -17.38 4.70
CA ILE A 406 9.90 -18.35 3.67
C ILE A 406 11.33 -18.04 3.20
N MET A 407 11.71 -16.77 3.11
CA MET A 407 13.08 -16.38 2.74
C MET A 407 14.10 -16.88 3.76
N ALA A 408 13.81 -16.71 5.06
CA ALA A 408 14.61 -17.24 6.15
C ALA A 408 14.75 -18.77 6.06
N ALA A 409 13.63 -19.49 5.82
CA ALA A 409 13.65 -20.94 5.69
C ALA A 409 14.51 -21.41 4.51
N LEU A 410 14.38 -20.77 3.34
CA LEU A 410 15.21 -21.08 2.18
C LEU A 410 16.69 -20.76 2.43
N SER A 411 17.00 -19.68 3.14
CA SER A 411 18.38 -19.35 3.52
C SER A 411 18.98 -20.38 4.48
N THR A 412 18.18 -20.96 5.38
CA THR A 412 18.63 -22.07 6.25
C THR A 412 18.93 -23.32 5.42
N ILE A 413 18.02 -23.71 4.52
CA ILE A 413 18.20 -24.87 3.63
C ILE A 413 19.44 -24.68 2.76
N ARG A 414 19.64 -23.48 2.22
CA ARG A 414 20.82 -23.13 1.41
C ARG A 414 22.12 -23.39 2.18
N LYS A 415 22.20 -22.88 3.42
CA LYS A 415 23.36 -23.10 4.30
C LYS A 415 23.58 -24.57 4.67
N GLU A 416 22.51 -25.34 4.89
CA GLU A 416 22.61 -26.74 5.27
C GLU A 416 23.05 -27.64 4.10
N VAL A 417 22.43 -27.47 2.94
CA VAL A 417 22.67 -28.33 1.77
C VAL A 417 24.00 -27.97 1.10
N ASN A 418 24.34 -26.68 1.02
CA ASN A 418 25.60 -26.16 0.49
C ASN A 418 26.02 -26.78 -0.86
N THR A 419 25.10 -26.81 -1.82
CA THR A 419 25.37 -27.25 -3.19
C THR A 419 25.06 -26.14 -4.18
N LYS A 420 25.85 -26.03 -5.25
CA LYS A 420 25.66 -24.99 -6.29
C LYS A 420 24.23 -25.00 -6.85
N THR A 421 23.67 -26.18 -7.12
CA THR A 421 22.30 -26.30 -7.64
C THR A 421 21.26 -25.80 -6.64
N CYS A 422 21.41 -26.13 -5.36
CA CYS A 422 20.51 -25.63 -4.31
C CYS A 422 20.63 -24.11 -4.18
N ASP A 423 21.85 -23.56 -4.18
CA ASP A 423 22.10 -22.12 -4.09
C ASP A 423 21.46 -21.37 -5.27
N THR A 424 21.61 -21.84 -6.50
CA THR A 424 21.00 -21.19 -7.67
C THR A 424 19.47 -21.24 -7.61
N ILE A 425 18.89 -22.38 -7.23
CA ILE A 425 17.42 -22.54 -7.14
C ILE A 425 16.87 -21.66 -6.02
N THR A 426 17.43 -21.75 -4.81
CA THR A 426 16.98 -20.98 -3.65
C THR A 426 17.14 -19.49 -3.88
N THR A 427 18.29 -19.04 -4.41
CA THR A 427 18.52 -17.62 -4.72
C THR A 427 17.58 -17.12 -5.81
N GLY A 428 17.28 -17.93 -6.84
CA GLY A 428 16.29 -17.55 -7.85
C GLY A 428 14.87 -17.42 -7.30
N ILE A 429 14.46 -18.31 -6.38
CA ILE A 429 13.15 -18.22 -5.69
C ILE A 429 13.12 -17.00 -4.74
N GLN A 430 14.20 -16.76 -4.02
CA GLN A 430 14.35 -15.60 -3.13
C GLN A 430 14.29 -14.29 -3.91
N LEU A 431 15.06 -14.19 -5.01
CA LEU A 431 15.10 -13.02 -5.88
C LEU A 431 13.74 -12.82 -6.56
N GLY A 432 13.21 -13.82 -7.26
CA GLY A 432 11.97 -13.71 -8.02
C GLY A 432 10.74 -13.72 -7.15
N PHE A 433 10.34 -14.91 -6.69
CA PHE A 433 9.06 -15.15 -6.03
C PHE A 433 8.90 -14.35 -4.73
N LEU A 434 9.84 -14.52 -3.79
CA LEU A 434 9.74 -13.89 -2.47
C LEU A 434 10.05 -12.38 -2.51
N GLY A 435 10.94 -11.98 -3.41
CA GLY A 435 11.21 -10.59 -3.72
C GLY A 435 9.92 -9.89 -4.19
N CYS A 436 9.24 -10.46 -5.19
CA CYS A 436 7.98 -9.94 -5.74
C CYS A 436 6.76 -10.06 -4.81
N LEU A 437 6.73 -11.07 -3.93
CA LEU A 437 5.67 -11.25 -2.94
C LEU A 437 5.72 -10.18 -1.85
N SER A 438 6.93 -9.78 -1.45
CA SER A 438 7.12 -8.68 -0.49
C SER A 438 7.22 -7.32 -1.20
N THR A 439 7.12 -6.21 -0.47
CA THR A 439 7.33 -4.88 -1.04
C THR A 439 7.66 -3.85 0.04
N VAL A 440 8.57 -2.93 -0.27
CA VAL A 440 8.84 -1.73 0.54
C VAL A 440 8.08 -0.53 -0.02
N SER A 441 7.94 -0.37 -1.33
CA SER A 441 7.26 0.78 -1.93
C SER A 441 5.80 0.91 -1.50
N THR A 442 5.05 -0.19 -1.46
CA THR A 442 3.64 -0.18 -1.00
C THR A 442 3.56 0.03 0.51
N PHE A 443 4.40 -0.68 1.27
CA PHE A 443 4.52 -0.52 2.72
C PHE A 443 4.82 0.92 3.13
N ILE A 444 5.71 1.59 2.40
CA ILE A 444 6.09 2.99 2.65
C ILE A 444 5.01 3.97 2.19
N ALA A 445 4.28 3.68 1.11
CA ALA A 445 3.12 4.47 0.72
C ALA A 445 2.02 4.46 1.80
N GLU A 446 1.72 3.29 2.36
CA GLU A 446 0.79 3.13 3.48
C GLU A 446 1.31 3.81 4.75
N PHE A 447 2.60 3.66 5.06
CA PHE A 447 3.26 4.34 6.17
C PHE A 447 3.19 5.86 6.03
N ASN A 448 3.47 6.41 4.85
CA ASN A 448 3.41 7.86 4.62
C ASN A 448 1.98 8.39 4.72
N ALA A 449 1.00 7.67 4.16
CA ALA A 449 -0.41 8.03 4.30
C ALA A 449 -0.86 8.05 5.78
N MET A 450 -0.39 7.09 6.60
CA MET A 450 -0.64 7.11 8.04
C MET A 450 0.10 8.24 8.77
N ARG A 451 1.28 8.66 8.31
CA ARG A 451 2.01 9.79 8.91
C ARG A 451 1.33 11.13 8.65
N GLU A 452 0.69 11.27 7.51
CA GLU A 452 -0.10 12.45 7.12
C GLU A 452 -1.52 12.43 7.67
N SER A 453 -1.92 11.36 8.37
CA SER A 453 -3.25 11.20 8.94
C SER A 453 -3.43 11.88 10.30
N MET A 454 -4.66 11.85 10.84
CA MET A 454 -4.94 12.38 12.18
C MET A 454 -4.22 11.64 13.30
N TYR A 455 -3.77 10.41 13.05
CA TYR A 455 -3.09 9.57 14.02
C TYR A 455 -1.72 9.09 13.52
N PRO A 456 -0.70 9.99 13.44
CA PRO A 456 0.62 9.65 12.88
C PRO A 456 1.35 8.50 13.60
N TRP A 457 1.03 8.26 14.87
CA TRP A 457 1.59 7.16 15.65
C TRP A 457 1.26 5.78 15.04
N ARG A 458 0.14 5.66 14.30
CA ARG A 458 -0.27 4.41 13.61
C ARG A 458 0.80 3.95 12.63
N ALA A 459 1.45 4.87 11.93
CA ALA A 459 2.52 4.57 10.98
C ALA A 459 3.68 3.85 11.65
N TYR A 460 4.15 4.37 12.79
CA TYR A 460 5.27 3.79 13.53
C TYR A 460 4.90 2.45 14.16
N VAL A 461 3.69 2.30 14.70
CA VAL A 461 3.21 1.01 15.22
C VAL A 461 3.12 -0.02 14.09
N TYR A 462 2.59 0.35 12.92
CA TYR A 462 2.54 -0.51 11.75
C TYR A 462 3.93 -0.97 11.28
N ALA A 463 4.88 -0.03 11.21
CA ALA A 463 6.27 -0.35 10.85
C ALA A 463 6.92 -1.29 11.88
N MET A 464 6.75 -1.02 13.17
CA MET A 464 7.28 -1.85 14.25
C MET A 464 6.68 -3.26 14.24
N ILE A 465 5.37 -3.39 14.05
CA ILE A 465 4.71 -4.71 13.92
C ILE A 465 5.32 -5.49 12.75
N THR A 466 5.45 -4.86 11.58
CA THR A 466 5.97 -5.50 10.37
C THR A 466 7.42 -5.96 10.56
N ILE A 467 8.29 -5.09 11.12
CA ILE A 467 9.70 -5.37 11.33
C ILE A 467 9.90 -6.40 12.46
N CYS A 468 9.34 -6.17 13.65
CA CYS A 468 9.58 -7.04 14.80
C CYS A 468 9.04 -8.45 14.60
N ILE A 469 7.86 -8.61 13.99
CA ILE A 469 7.32 -9.95 13.72
C ILE A 469 8.20 -10.68 12.68
N SER A 470 8.57 -10.01 11.59
CA SER A 470 9.38 -10.62 10.53
C SER A 470 10.79 -10.98 11.02
N PHE A 471 11.43 -10.09 11.77
CA PHE A 471 12.76 -10.33 12.33
C PHE A 471 12.72 -11.38 13.45
N GLY A 472 11.72 -11.33 14.33
CA GLY A 472 11.56 -12.32 15.41
C GLY A 472 11.33 -13.74 14.88
N LEU A 473 10.40 -13.90 13.93
CA LEU A 473 10.17 -15.21 13.28
C LEU A 473 11.39 -15.64 12.45
N GLY A 474 12.01 -14.71 11.72
CA GLY A 474 13.24 -14.98 10.99
C GLY A 474 14.40 -15.42 11.89
N THR A 475 14.52 -14.85 13.09
CA THR A 475 15.51 -15.28 14.09
C THR A 475 15.27 -16.73 14.50
N LEU A 476 14.02 -17.12 14.73
CA LEU A 476 13.67 -18.50 15.08
C LEU A 476 13.92 -19.48 13.92
N ILE A 477 13.66 -19.07 12.68
CA ILE A 477 13.74 -19.93 11.48
C ILE A 477 15.16 -20.01 10.91
N TYR A 478 15.95 -18.94 11.01
CA TYR A 478 17.28 -18.83 10.40
C TYR A 478 18.39 -18.72 11.44
N SER A 479 18.35 -17.69 12.30
CA SER A 479 19.47 -17.42 13.21
C SER A 479 19.67 -18.54 14.24
N VAL A 480 18.60 -19.05 14.85
CA VAL A 480 18.68 -20.13 15.83
C VAL A 480 19.25 -21.42 15.23
N PRO A 481 18.77 -21.93 14.07
CA PRO A 481 19.42 -23.07 13.41
C PRO A 481 20.89 -22.83 13.08
N VAL A 482 21.24 -21.65 12.54
CA VAL A 482 22.63 -21.33 12.21
C VAL A 482 23.53 -21.35 13.45
N TRP A 483 23.10 -20.73 14.56
CA TRP A 483 23.85 -20.73 15.82
C TRP A 483 23.97 -22.11 16.45
N THR A 484 22.88 -22.90 16.44
CA THR A 484 22.84 -24.20 17.15
C THR A 484 23.51 -25.33 16.37
N LYS A 485 23.47 -25.29 15.03
CA LYS A 485 24.06 -26.30 14.16
C LYS A 485 25.45 -25.91 13.64
N GLY A 486 25.87 -24.66 13.82
CA GLY A 486 27.16 -24.18 13.36
C GLY A 486 27.27 -24.19 11.83
N TYR A 487 26.18 -23.87 11.14
CA TYR A 487 26.21 -23.73 9.68
C TYR A 487 27.05 -22.49 9.31
N ASN A 488 28.29 -22.72 8.90
CA ASN A 488 29.20 -21.66 8.44
C ASN A 488 28.68 -21.03 7.14
#